data_AF-A0A285V824-F1
#
_entry.id   AF-A0A285V824-F1
#
_cell.length_a   1.000
_cell.length_b   1.000
_cell.length_c   1.000
_cell.angle_alpha   90.00
_cell.angle_beta   90.00
_cell.angle_gamma   90.00
#
_symmetry.space_group_name_H-M   'P 1'
#
loop_
_entity.id
_entity.type
_entity.pdbx_description
1 polymer ?
#
loop_
_entity_poly.entity_id
_entity_poly.type
_entity_poly.pdbx_seq_one_letter_code
_entity_poly.pdbx_strand_id
1 'polypeptide(L)'
;MGESVGVQAGRVCPRCGREDSVPLIYGMPNPDDFKEAERGTVVLGGCLMPEEPAAFACRTCELQWGSESDPTAGEAELAALLDVGHSEVVRALGAGWRRESGTVTHDGVAWFVSGEPAQVAIGVQGPWFVLARPISSWGEQRPGPLMSDGPRFTRDDVLHLPGVVADASERIASSRRRSFRWCRTCRRVSAPESFIGSAGACRQCAEFASSREG
;
A
#
# COMPACT_ATOMS: atom_id res chain seq x y z
N MET A 1 -3.93 24.18 13.18
CA MET A 1 -3.49 23.96 11.78
C MET A 1 -3.47 22.46 11.57
N GLY A 2 -4.61 21.90 11.14
CA GLY A 2 -4.74 20.48 10.89
C GLY A 2 -4.19 20.18 9.51
N GLU A 3 -3.11 19.43 9.44
CA GLU A 3 -2.64 18.78 8.22
C GLU A 3 -3.80 17.95 7.65
N SER A 4 -4.22 18.31 6.45
CA SER A 4 -5.20 17.59 5.64
C SER A 4 -4.62 16.23 5.25
N VAL A 5 -4.83 15.24 6.12
CA VAL A 5 -4.51 13.85 5.83
C VAL A 5 -5.51 13.31 4.81
N GLY A 6 -5.07 13.30 3.55
CA GLY A 6 -5.57 12.45 2.47
C GLY A 6 -6.82 12.96 1.75
N VAL A 7 -6.66 13.43 0.52
CA VAL A 7 -7.45 13.05 -0.68
C VAL A 7 -7.12 14.08 -1.78
N GLN A 8 -6.41 13.64 -2.82
CA GLN A 8 -6.16 14.47 -4.01
C GLN A 8 -7.36 14.36 -4.95
N ALA A 9 -7.99 15.50 -5.26
CA ALA A 9 -8.81 15.63 -6.45
C ALA A 9 -7.98 15.17 -7.67
N GLY A 10 -8.58 14.37 -8.54
CA GLY A 10 -7.92 13.86 -9.74
C GLY A 10 -7.34 12.44 -9.64
N ARG A 11 -7.98 11.52 -8.90
CA ARG A 11 -7.76 10.10 -9.16
C ARG A 11 -8.57 9.65 -10.37
N VAL A 12 -7.94 8.84 -11.20
CA VAL A 12 -8.58 8.18 -12.34
C VAL A 12 -9.63 7.21 -11.82
N CYS A 13 -10.88 7.38 -12.23
CA CYS A 13 -11.95 6.45 -11.90
C CYS A 13 -11.64 5.08 -12.51
N PRO A 14 -11.68 3.98 -11.72
CA PRO A 14 -11.33 2.66 -12.22
C PRO A 14 -12.34 2.09 -13.23
N ARG A 15 -13.57 2.62 -13.27
CA ARG A 15 -14.60 2.16 -14.22
C ARG A 15 -14.58 2.90 -15.55
N CYS A 16 -14.40 4.23 -15.55
CA CYS A 16 -14.54 5.04 -16.77
C CYS A 16 -13.22 5.67 -17.25
N GLY A 17 -12.12 5.51 -16.49
CA GLY A 17 -10.80 6.03 -16.86
C GLY A 17 -10.68 7.55 -16.83
N ARG A 18 -11.69 8.28 -16.34
CA ARG A 18 -11.66 9.75 -16.23
C ARG A 18 -11.09 10.18 -14.89
N GLU A 19 -10.28 11.23 -14.92
CA GLU A 19 -9.74 11.90 -13.74
C GLU A 19 -10.80 12.80 -13.08
N ASP A 20 -11.86 12.17 -12.54
CA ASP A 20 -13.07 12.85 -12.12
C ASP A 20 -13.62 12.29 -10.79
N SER A 21 -12.70 11.88 -9.91
CA SER A 21 -12.99 11.40 -8.56
C SER A 21 -13.04 12.54 -7.55
N VAL A 22 -13.99 12.47 -6.61
CA VAL A 22 -14.09 13.38 -5.46
C VAL A 22 -14.35 12.58 -4.17
N PRO A 23 -14.02 13.13 -2.98
CA PRO A 23 -14.37 12.51 -1.70
C PRO A 23 -15.88 12.23 -1.58
N LEU A 24 -16.21 11.12 -0.93
CA LEU A 24 -17.57 10.77 -0.54
C LEU A 24 -17.74 10.94 0.97
N ILE A 25 -18.65 11.82 1.39
CA ILE A 25 -18.88 12.14 2.81
C ILE A 25 -20.17 11.47 3.28
N TYR A 26 -20.07 10.64 4.31
CA TYR A 26 -21.21 10.05 5.00
C TYR A 26 -21.48 10.73 6.34
N GLY A 27 -22.71 10.59 6.84
CA GLY A 27 -23.13 11.11 8.13
C GLY A 27 -23.90 12.42 8.01
N MET A 28 -23.92 13.21 9.07
CA MET A 28 -24.60 14.50 9.09
C MET A 28 -23.66 15.59 8.52
N PRO A 29 -23.90 16.09 7.30
CA PRO A 29 -23.06 17.13 6.71
C PRO A 29 -23.21 18.45 7.47
N ASN A 30 -22.10 19.18 7.61
CA ASN A 30 -22.10 20.56 8.07
C ASN A 30 -22.37 21.54 6.90
N PRO A 31 -22.62 22.84 7.16
CA PRO A 31 -22.90 23.81 6.09
C PRO A 31 -21.79 23.99 5.06
N ASP A 32 -20.54 23.71 5.39
CA ASP A 32 -19.42 23.79 4.44
C ASP A 32 -19.39 22.56 3.52
N ASP A 33 -19.73 21.36 4.02
CA ASP A 33 -19.88 20.16 3.20
C ASP A 33 -20.93 20.35 2.09
N PHE A 34 -22.04 21.06 2.38
CA PHE A 34 -23.05 21.41 1.38
C PHE A 34 -22.49 22.35 0.30
N LYS A 35 -21.72 23.36 0.67
CA LYS A 35 -21.11 24.29 -0.30
C LYS A 35 -20.10 23.57 -1.20
N GLU A 36 -19.31 22.67 -0.61
CA GLU A 36 -18.38 21.84 -1.37
C GLU A 36 -19.11 20.87 -2.31
N ALA A 37 -20.24 20.31 -1.89
CA ALA A 37 -21.09 19.48 -2.74
C ALA A 37 -21.68 20.27 -3.92
N GLU A 38 -22.16 21.51 -3.70
CA GLU A 38 -22.63 22.40 -4.76
C GLU A 38 -21.52 22.77 -5.76
N ARG A 39 -20.29 22.93 -5.28
CA ARG A 39 -19.10 23.15 -6.12
C ARG A 39 -18.64 21.87 -6.84
N GLY A 40 -19.23 20.73 -6.50
CA GLY A 40 -18.85 19.43 -7.02
C GLY A 40 -17.45 19.00 -6.59
N THR A 41 -16.94 19.48 -5.47
CA THR A 41 -15.63 19.10 -4.90
C THR A 41 -15.75 17.91 -3.94
N VAL A 42 -16.97 17.56 -3.49
CA VAL A 42 -17.31 16.35 -2.73
C VAL A 42 -18.67 15.80 -3.18
N VAL A 43 -18.99 14.54 -2.85
CA VAL A 43 -20.33 13.96 -2.96
C VAL A 43 -20.83 13.60 -1.56
N LEU A 44 -22.12 13.81 -1.29
CA LEU A 44 -22.76 13.40 -0.04
C LEU A 44 -23.33 11.98 -0.21
N GLY A 45 -22.81 11.02 0.55
CA GLY A 45 -23.17 9.59 0.51
C GLY A 45 -24.41 9.22 1.34
N GLY A 46 -25.00 10.20 2.04
CA GLY A 46 -26.18 10.02 2.88
C GLY A 46 -25.88 9.96 4.37
N CYS A 47 -26.94 10.01 5.18
CA CYS A 47 -26.82 10.16 6.64
C CYS A 47 -26.41 8.87 7.37
N LEU A 48 -26.62 7.70 6.76
CA LEU A 48 -26.29 6.41 7.34
C LEU A 48 -24.93 5.96 6.82
N MET A 49 -24.03 5.61 7.74
CA MET A 49 -22.75 5.02 7.39
C MET A 49 -22.97 3.53 7.06
N PRO A 50 -22.71 3.09 5.82
CA PRO A 50 -22.79 1.67 5.47
C PRO A 50 -21.67 0.89 6.18
N GLU A 51 -21.78 -0.44 6.24
CA GLU A 51 -20.75 -1.31 6.85
C GLU A 51 -19.39 -1.13 6.16
N GLU A 52 -19.39 -0.96 4.84
CA GLU A 52 -18.20 -0.73 4.02
C GLU A 52 -18.31 0.65 3.35
N PRO A 53 -17.90 1.74 4.02
CA PRO A 53 -18.02 3.09 3.48
C PRO A 53 -17.00 3.32 2.38
N ALA A 54 -17.47 3.65 1.18
CA ALA A 54 -16.60 4.05 0.08
C ALA A 54 -16.00 5.44 0.34
N ALA A 55 -14.70 5.61 0.11
CA ALA A 55 -14.02 6.89 0.33
C ALA A 55 -14.22 7.91 -0.82
N PHE A 56 -14.57 7.44 -2.03
CA PHE A 56 -14.61 8.26 -3.25
C PHE A 56 -15.85 7.99 -4.10
N ALA A 57 -16.23 8.99 -4.89
CA ALA A 57 -17.21 8.86 -5.97
C ALA A 57 -16.71 9.50 -7.27
N CYS A 58 -17.08 8.95 -8.43
CA CYS A 58 -16.79 9.55 -9.74
C CYS A 58 -17.96 10.43 -10.16
N ARG A 59 -17.72 11.68 -10.53
CA ARG A 59 -18.81 12.58 -10.95
C ARG A 59 -19.36 12.26 -12.33
N THR A 60 -18.54 11.67 -13.22
CA THR A 60 -19.00 11.27 -14.56
C THR A 60 -19.84 10.00 -14.56
N CYS A 61 -19.46 8.99 -13.76
CA CYS A 61 -20.06 7.65 -13.85
C CYS A 61 -20.71 7.18 -12.54
N GLU A 62 -20.58 7.95 -11.46
CA GLU A 62 -21.19 7.66 -10.15
C GLU A 62 -20.70 6.38 -9.46
N LEU A 63 -19.61 5.77 -9.96
CA LEU A 63 -18.96 4.68 -9.22
C LEU A 63 -18.52 5.21 -7.85
N GLN A 64 -18.83 4.48 -6.79
CA GLN A 64 -18.25 4.69 -5.46
C GLN A 64 -17.20 3.61 -5.21
N TRP A 65 -16.04 3.99 -4.66
CA TRP A 65 -14.96 3.05 -4.35
C TRP A 65 -14.04 3.59 -3.23
N GLY A 66 -13.06 2.78 -2.85
CA GLY A 66 -12.15 3.04 -1.74
C GLY A 66 -12.72 2.67 -0.39
N SER A 67 -13.62 1.68 -0.32
CA SER A 67 -13.89 0.99 0.95
C SER A 67 -12.64 0.25 1.42
N GLU A 68 -12.62 -0.20 2.67
CA GLU A 68 -11.53 -1.05 3.17
C GLU A 68 -11.42 -2.37 2.39
N SER A 69 -12.53 -2.82 1.80
CA SER A 69 -12.63 -4.01 0.96
C SER A 69 -12.25 -3.79 -0.51
N ASP A 70 -12.09 -2.55 -0.97
CA ASP A 70 -11.71 -2.26 -2.35
C ASP A 70 -10.19 -2.42 -2.55
N PRO A 71 -9.75 -3.05 -3.65
CA PRO A 71 -8.33 -3.18 -3.93
C PRO A 71 -7.70 -1.79 -4.14
N THR A 72 -6.58 -1.54 -3.46
CA THR A 72 -5.69 -0.45 -3.86
C THR A 72 -5.12 -0.70 -5.26
N ALA A 73 -4.57 0.33 -5.92
CA ALA A 73 -3.98 0.17 -7.24
C ALA A 73 -2.87 -0.91 -7.27
N GLY A 74 -2.07 -0.99 -6.20
CA GLY A 74 -1.03 -2.02 -6.08
C GLY A 74 -1.60 -3.42 -5.90
N GLU A 75 -2.69 -3.58 -5.14
CA GLU A 75 -3.38 -4.86 -4.97
C GLU A 75 -4.12 -5.30 -6.23
N ALA A 76 -4.76 -4.37 -6.94
CA ALA A 76 -5.40 -4.65 -8.23
C ALA A 76 -4.37 -5.11 -9.26
N GLU A 77 -3.21 -4.45 -9.34
CA GLU A 77 -2.11 -4.86 -10.22
C GLU A 77 -1.54 -6.22 -9.81
N LEU A 78 -1.32 -6.45 -8.51
CA LEU A 78 -0.83 -7.73 -8.00
C LEU A 78 -1.81 -8.87 -8.30
N ALA A 79 -3.11 -8.67 -8.06
CA ALA A 79 -4.16 -9.64 -8.37
C ALA A 79 -4.19 -9.99 -9.86
N ALA A 80 -4.08 -8.97 -10.73
CA ALA A 80 -4.01 -9.17 -12.17
C ALA A 80 -2.76 -9.97 -12.60
N LEU A 81 -1.59 -9.69 -12.01
CA LEU A 81 -0.36 -10.41 -12.32
C LEU A 81 -0.38 -11.87 -11.83
N LEU A 82 -1.08 -12.14 -10.73
CA LEU A 82 -1.26 -13.49 -10.20
C LEU A 82 -2.43 -14.25 -10.84
N ASP A 83 -3.23 -13.58 -11.69
CA ASP A 83 -4.46 -14.10 -12.30
C ASP A 83 -5.46 -14.65 -11.26
N VAL A 84 -5.63 -13.93 -10.15
CA VAL A 84 -6.60 -14.26 -9.08
C VAL A 84 -7.47 -13.05 -8.73
N GLY A 85 -8.58 -13.26 -8.03
CA GLY A 85 -9.37 -12.17 -7.48
C GLY A 85 -8.69 -11.48 -6.28
N HIS A 86 -9.14 -10.25 -6.00
CA HIS A 86 -8.63 -9.45 -4.88
C HIS A 86 -8.82 -10.15 -3.53
N SER A 87 -9.98 -10.78 -3.30
CA SER A 87 -10.26 -11.46 -2.03
C SER A 87 -9.34 -12.66 -1.81
N GLU A 88 -8.91 -13.35 -2.88
CA GLU A 88 -7.93 -14.41 -2.82
C GLU A 88 -6.53 -13.89 -2.48
N VAL A 89 -6.12 -12.73 -3.02
CA VAL A 89 -4.90 -12.04 -2.61
C VAL A 89 -4.95 -11.70 -1.13
N VAL A 90 -6.01 -11.05 -0.66
CA VAL A 90 -6.14 -10.69 0.77
C VAL A 90 -6.10 -11.93 1.66
N ARG A 91 -6.81 -12.99 1.28
CA ARG A 91 -6.85 -14.25 2.02
C ARG A 91 -5.49 -14.95 2.11
N ALA A 92 -4.69 -14.94 1.03
CA ALA A 92 -3.44 -15.69 0.96
C ALA A 92 -2.20 -14.86 1.32
N LEU A 93 -2.22 -13.55 1.08
CA LEU A 93 -1.06 -12.66 1.16
C LEU A 93 -1.25 -11.50 2.13
N GLY A 94 -2.48 -11.24 2.59
CA GLY A 94 -2.85 -10.04 3.32
C GLY A 94 -3.05 -8.83 2.39
N ALA A 95 -3.34 -7.68 2.99
CA ALA A 95 -3.60 -6.42 2.30
C ALA A 95 -2.39 -5.45 2.38
N GLY A 96 -2.57 -4.25 1.85
CA GLY A 96 -1.61 -3.15 1.89
C GLY A 96 -0.47 -3.26 0.88
N TRP A 97 -0.68 -3.98 -0.24
CA TRP A 97 0.35 -4.14 -1.26
C TRP A 97 0.51 -2.89 -2.11
N ARG A 98 1.76 -2.46 -2.25
CA ARG A 98 2.13 -1.26 -3.02
C ARG A 98 3.31 -1.59 -3.93
N ARG A 99 3.19 -1.17 -5.19
CA ARG A 99 4.24 -1.33 -6.20
C ARG A 99 5.50 -0.61 -5.76
N GLU A 100 6.64 -1.27 -5.92
CA GLU A 100 7.94 -0.66 -5.68
C GLU A 100 8.38 0.13 -6.94
N SER A 101 8.65 1.43 -6.78
CA SER A 101 9.11 2.31 -7.86
C SER A 101 10.61 2.18 -8.08
N GLY A 102 11.10 2.19 -9.33
CA GLY A 102 12.50 2.51 -9.64
C GLY A 102 13.46 1.37 -9.94
N THR A 103 12.99 0.16 -10.28
CA THR A 103 13.86 -0.85 -10.89
C THR A 103 13.57 -0.94 -12.39
N VAL A 104 14.54 -0.58 -13.22
CA VAL A 104 14.60 -1.09 -14.59
C VAL A 104 14.80 -2.60 -14.44
N THR A 105 13.70 -3.35 -14.41
CA THR A 105 13.78 -4.80 -14.32
C THR A 105 14.17 -5.30 -15.70
N HIS A 106 15.45 -5.59 -15.89
CA HIS A 106 15.93 -6.25 -17.11
C HIS A 106 15.21 -7.60 -17.37
N ASP A 107 14.57 -8.17 -16.34
CA ASP A 107 13.97 -9.51 -16.36
C ASP A 107 12.42 -9.53 -16.37
N GLY A 108 11.75 -8.38 -16.55
CA GLY A 108 10.26 -8.33 -16.63
C GLY A 108 9.54 -8.63 -15.32
N VAL A 109 10.19 -8.32 -14.20
CA VAL A 109 9.74 -8.66 -12.85
C VAL A 109 8.94 -7.52 -12.25
N ALA A 110 7.87 -7.87 -11.55
CA ALA A 110 7.04 -6.94 -10.80
C ALA A 110 7.22 -7.13 -9.28
N TRP A 111 7.72 -6.11 -8.59
CA TRP A 111 7.93 -6.16 -7.14
C TRP A 111 6.93 -5.27 -6.39
N PHE A 112 6.36 -5.82 -5.32
CA PHE A 112 5.46 -5.13 -4.40
C PHE A 112 5.92 -5.33 -2.97
N VAL A 113 5.53 -4.42 -2.09
CA VAL A 113 5.79 -4.49 -0.64
C VAL A 113 4.51 -4.23 0.14
N SER A 114 4.40 -4.81 1.33
CA SER A 114 3.32 -4.52 2.29
C SER A 114 3.86 -4.17 3.68
N GLY A 115 3.12 -3.32 4.38
CA GLY A 115 3.42 -2.78 5.70
C GLY A 115 4.18 -1.45 5.71
N GLU A 116 4.04 -0.68 6.80
CA GLU A 116 4.78 0.56 7.06
C GLU A 116 5.39 0.52 8.48
N PRO A 117 6.73 0.46 8.63
CA PRO A 117 7.73 0.26 7.58
C PRO A 117 7.55 -1.08 6.85
N ALA A 118 8.04 -1.20 5.61
CA ALA A 118 7.89 -2.41 4.79
C ALA A 118 8.28 -3.69 5.55
N GLN A 119 7.39 -4.69 5.53
CA GLN A 119 7.50 -5.93 6.33
C GLN A 119 7.71 -7.18 5.46
N VAL A 120 7.05 -7.23 4.31
CA VAL A 120 7.12 -8.34 3.35
C VAL A 120 7.19 -7.77 1.93
N ALA A 121 7.85 -8.50 1.03
CA ALA A 121 7.88 -8.19 -0.39
C ALA A 121 7.47 -9.40 -1.22
N ILE A 122 6.82 -9.15 -2.36
CA ILE A 122 6.44 -10.16 -3.34
C ILE A 122 6.99 -9.79 -4.71
N GLY A 123 7.65 -10.74 -5.35
CA GLY A 123 8.20 -10.60 -6.70
C GLY A 123 7.49 -11.54 -7.64
N VAL A 124 6.87 -11.02 -8.69
CA VAL A 124 6.08 -11.78 -9.66
C VAL A 124 6.79 -11.81 -11.02
N GLN A 125 6.92 -12.99 -11.61
CA GLN A 125 7.47 -13.19 -12.95
C GLN A 125 6.79 -14.39 -13.61
N GLY A 126 5.94 -14.12 -14.62
CA GLY A 126 5.15 -15.16 -15.26
C GLY A 126 4.23 -15.87 -14.25
N PRO A 127 4.13 -17.21 -14.26
CA PRO A 127 3.19 -17.94 -13.39
C PRO A 127 3.70 -18.15 -11.97
N TRP A 128 4.90 -17.66 -11.64
CA TRP A 128 5.54 -17.85 -10.34
C TRP A 128 5.70 -16.52 -9.61
N PHE A 129 5.63 -16.59 -8.29
CA PHE A 129 6.03 -15.49 -7.42
C PHE A 129 6.86 -15.98 -6.24
N VAL A 130 7.57 -15.05 -5.61
CA VAL A 130 8.36 -15.31 -4.40
C VAL A 130 8.01 -14.33 -3.30
N LEU A 131 7.99 -14.82 -2.06
CA LEU A 131 7.92 -13.97 -0.88
C LEU A 131 9.32 -13.73 -0.32
N ALA A 132 9.67 -12.48 -0.10
CA ALA A 132 11.00 -12.08 0.34
C ALA A 132 10.94 -11.04 1.46
N ARG A 133 12.07 -10.88 2.17
CA ARG A 133 12.25 -9.75 3.06
C ARG A 133 12.32 -8.45 2.24
N PRO A 134 11.74 -7.34 2.72
CA PRO A 134 11.94 -6.03 2.11
C PRO A 134 13.41 -5.64 2.26
N ILE A 135 14.05 -5.27 1.16
CA ILE A 135 15.43 -4.80 1.17
C ILE A 135 15.44 -3.40 0.61
N SER A 136 15.93 -2.47 1.42
CA SER A 136 15.82 -1.02 1.22
C SER A 136 17.12 -0.36 0.81
N SER A 137 18.20 -1.12 0.73
CA SER A 137 19.49 -0.66 0.23
C SER A 137 20.00 -1.65 -0.79
N TRP A 138 19.76 -1.39 -2.07
CA TRP A 138 20.56 -1.99 -3.12
C TRP A 138 20.99 -0.92 -4.10
N GLY A 139 22.17 -1.16 -4.70
CA GLY A 139 22.58 -0.54 -5.95
C GLY A 139 21.60 -0.87 -7.08
N GLU A 140 22.00 -0.59 -8.32
CA GLU A 140 21.10 -0.40 -9.48
C GLU A 140 20.04 -1.48 -9.77
N GLN A 141 20.10 -2.71 -9.22
CA GLN A 141 19.18 -3.80 -9.58
C GLN A 141 18.79 -4.74 -8.43
N ARG A 142 17.50 -5.11 -8.39
CA ARG A 142 16.94 -6.17 -7.53
C ARG A 142 17.01 -7.52 -8.26
N PRO A 143 17.45 -8.62 -7.62
CA PRO A 143 17.42 -9.94 -8.27
C PRO A 143 15.98 -10.30 -8.66
N GLY A 144 15.83 -10.98 -9.80
CA GLY A 144 14.51 -11.48 -10.23
C GLY A 144 13.92 -12.50 -9.25
N PRO A 145 12.62 -12.84 -9.33
CA PRO A 145 11.93 -13.71 -8.39
C PRO A 145 12.58 -15.07 -8.33
N LEU A 146 13.02 -15.60 -9.48
CA LEU A 146 13.74 -16.85 -9.56
C LEU A 146 15.06 -16.85 -8.78
N MET A 147 15.70 -15.69 -8.60
CA MET A 147 17.01 -15.57 -7.94
C MET A 147 16.91 -15.17 -6.46
N SER A 148 15.71 -15.00 -5.91
CA SER A 148 15.51 -14.68 -4.49
C SER A 148 15.55 -15.93 -3.62
N ASP A 149 16.11 -15.83 -2.41
CA ASP A 149 16.17 -16.91 -1.40
C ASP A 149 14.82 -17.24 -0.74
N GLY A 150 13.74 -16.60 -1.19
CA GLY A 150 12.40 -16.74 -0.63
C GLY A 150 11.65 -17.99 -1.07
N PRO A 151 10.63 -18.45 -0.32
CA PRO A 151 9.73 -19.50 -0.80
C PRO A 151 9.04 -19.07 -2.10
N ARG A 152 8.96 -20.02 -3.04
CA ARG A 152 8.34 -19.86 -4.36
C ARG A 152 6.94 -20.44 -4.36
N PHE A 153 6.03 -19.77 -5.06
CA PHE A 153 4.62 -20.11 -5.13
C PHE A 153 4.09 -19.84 -6.54
N THR A 154 2.88 -20.36 -6.78
CA THR A 154 2.09 -20.22 -8.00
C THR A 154 0.70 -19.67 -7.69
N ARG A 155 -0.03 -19.36 -8.75
CA ARG A 155 -1.48 -19.13 -8.70
C ARG A 155 -2.23 -20.26 -7.96
N ASP A 156 -1.91 -21.52 -8.24
CA ASP A 156 -2.62 -22.66 -7.64
C ASP A 156 -2.41 -22.71 -6.12
N ASP A 157 -1.25 -22.29 -5.61
CA ASP A 157 -1.00 -22.17 -4.18
C ASP A 157 -1.90 -21.11 -3.54
N VAL A 158 -2.14 -19.98 -4.20
CA VAL A 158 -3.05 -18.92 -3.73
C VAL A 158 -4.51 -19.39 -3.69
N LEU A 159 -4.92 -20.15 -4.69
CA LEU A 159 -6.30 -20.64 -4.82
C LEU A 159 -6.59 -21.79 -3.87
N HIS A 160 -5.71 -22.79 -3.82
CA HIS A 160 -5.95 -24.08 -3.18
C HIS A 160 -5.24 -24.25 -1.83
N LEU A 161 -4.14 -23.53 -1.60
CA LEU A 161 -3.34 -23.61 -0.37
C LEU A 161 -3.11 -22.23 0.29
N PRO A 162 -4.14 -21.37 0.43
CA PRO A 162 -3.97 -19.98 0.88
C PRO A 162 -3.32 -19.87 2.26
N GLY A 163 -3.57 -20.84 3.16
CA GLY A 163 -2.95 -20.87 4.48
C GLY A 163 -1.43 -21.05 4.44
N VAL A 164 -0.91 -21.83 3.49
CA VAL A 164 0.55 -22.04 3.34
C VAL A 164 1.24 -20.76 2.88
N VAL A 165 0.61 -20.04 1.95
CA VAL A 165 1.09 -18.74 1.47
C VAL A 165 1.04 -17.69 2.59
N ALA A 166 -0.06 -17.67 3.35
CA ALA A 166 -0.27 -16.75 4.46
C ALA A 166 0.78 -16.97 5.57
N ASP A 167 1.03 -18.22 5.96
CA ASP A 167 2.05 -18.59 6.95
C ASP A 167 3.46 -18.19 6.49
N ALA A 168 3.75 -18.31 5.19
CA ALA A 168 5.03 -17.85 4.64
C ALA A 168 5.16 -16.33 4.70
N SER A 169 4.12 -15.59 4.33
CA SER A 169 4.06 -14.12 4.42
C SER A 169 4.23 -13.66 5.87
N GLU A 170 3.48 -14.24 6.81
CA GLU A 170 3.49 -13.85 8.21
C GLU A 170 4.81 -14.20 8.92
N ARG A 171 5.46 -15.32 8.56
CA ARG A 171 6.82 -15.62 9.06
C ARG A 171 7.83 -14.54 8.65
N ILE A 172 7.77 -14.07 7.42
CA ILE A 172 8.65 -13.00 6.93
C ILE A 172 8.33 -11.69 7.65
N ALA A 173 7.04 -11.31 7.68
CA ALA A 173 6.59 -10.06 8.28
C ALA A 173 6.89 -9.99 9.78
N SER A 174 6.57 -11.04 10.55
CA SER A 174 6.84 -11.12 11.99
C SER A 174 8.34 -11.09 12.32
N SER A 175 9.17 -11.81 11.55
CA SER A 175 10.62 -11.73 11.66
C SER A 175 11.13 -10.31 11.39
N ARG A 176 10.56 -9.64 10.36
CA ARG A 176 10.92 -8.28 10.00
C ARG A 176 10.54 -7.26 11.07
N ARG A 177 9.33 -7.35 11.65
CA ARG A 177 8.85 -6.44 12.71
C ARG A 177 9.78 -6.44 13.94
N ARG A 178 10.39 -7.57 14.29
CA ARG A 178 11.36 -7.68 15.39
C ARG A 178 12.66 -6.89 15.16
N SER A 179 12.98 -6.56 13.90
CA SER A 179 14.17 -5.79 13.53
C SER A 179 13.96 -4.28 13.59
N PHE A 180 12.72 -3.82 13.70
CA PHE A 180 12.42 -2.39 13.67
C PHE A 180 12.95 -1.66 14.91
N ARG A 181 13.09 -0.34 14.77
CA ARG A 181 13.68 0.55 15.76
C ARG A 181 12.72 1.68 16.09
N TRP A 182 12.69 2.09 17.34
CA TRP A 182 11.84 3.19 17.79
C TRP A 182 12.60 4.51 17.72
N CYS A 183 12.10 5.48 16.95
CA CYS A 183 12.66 6.83 16.92
C CYS A 183 12.15 7.63 18.12
N ARG A 184 13.08 8.15 18.94
CA ARG A 184 12.73 8.95 20.13
C ARG A 184 12.23 10.35 19.78
N THR A 185 12.57 10.87 18.60
CA THR A 185 12.22 12.22 18.13
C THR A 185 10.80 12.28 17.59
N CYS A 186 10.48 11.51 16.56
CA CYS A 186 9.13 11.51 15.95
C CYS A 186 8.17 10.49 16.59
N ARG A 187 8.65 9.64 17.51
CA ARG A 187 7.86 8.60 18.19
C ARG A 187 7.17 7.64 17.21
N ARG A 188 7.87 7.28 16.14
CA ARG A 188 7.44 6.28 15.15
C ARG A 188 8.41 5.12 15.08
N VAL A 189 7.89 3.96 14.68
CA VAL A 189 8.68 2.78 14.32
C VAL A 189 9.38 3.06 12.99
N SER A 190 10.64 2.68 12.88
CA SER A 190 11.49 2.86 11.70
C SER A 190 12.14 1.54 11.32
N ALA A 191 12.29 1.31 10.02
CA ALA A 191 13.12 0.23 9.52
C ALA A 191 14.59 0.45 9.97
N PRO A 192 15.35 -0.61 10.28
CA PRO A 192 16.71 -0.49 10.83
C PRO A 192 17.69 0.22 9.89
N GLU A 193 17.56 0.05 8.58
CA GLU A 193 18.30 0.76 7.53
C GLU A 193 18.12 2.30 7.57
N SER A 194 16.95 2.75 8.01
CA SER A 194 16.55 4.16 8.08
C SER A 194 16.73 4.69 9.50
N PHE A 195 17.40 3.93 10.37
CA PHE A 195 17.64 4.29 11.76
C PHE A 195 19.13 4.57 11.98
N ILE A 196 19.43 5.75 12.52
CA ILE A 196 20.79 6.18 12.85
C ILE A 196 21.04 5.85 14.32
N GLY A 197 21.80 4.77 14.56
CA GLY A 197 22.04 4.23 15.89
C GLY A 197 22.66 5.24 16.85
N SER A 198 23.65 6.02 16.40
CA SER A 198 24.32 7.06 17.19
C SER A 198 23.37 8.18 17.61
N ALA A 199 22.38 8.52 16.79
CA ALA A 199 21.40 9.56 17.06
C ALA A 199 20.16 9.05 17.83
N GLY A 200 19.98 7.72 17.94
CA GLY A 200 18.76 7.14 18.51
C GLY A 200 17.47 7.56 17.76
N ALA A 201 17.59 7.91 16.48
CA ALA A 201 16.55 8.53 15.69
C ALA A 201 16.49 7.97 14.25
N CYS A 202 15.35 8.15 13.57
CA CYS A 202 15.29 7.86 12.14
C CYS A 202 16.13 8.88 11.34
N ARG A 203 16.51 8.51 10.12
CA ARG A 203 17.36 9.29 9.21
C ARG A 203 16.83 10.71 9.02
N GLN A 204 15.54 10.86 8.74
CA GLN A 204 14.90 12.17 8.57
C GLN A 204 15.03 13.06 9.82
N CYS A 205 14.79 12.52 11.02
CA CYS A 205 14.94 13.28 12.25
C CYS A 205 16.40 13.63 12.56
N ALA A 206 17.34 12.74 12.22
CA ALA A 206 18.77 13.00 12.37
C ALA A 206 19.23 14.12 11.42
N GLU A 207 18.86 14.05 10.14
CA GLU A 207 19.17 15.07 9.13
C GLU A 207 18.56 16.44 9.49
N PHE A 208 17.33 16.45 10.01
CA PHE A 208 16.67 17.68 10.47
C PHE A 208 17.38 18.30 11.68
N ALA A 209 17.90 17.49 12.61
CA ALA A 209 18.67 17.99 13.75
C ALA A 209 20.00 18.61 13.29
N SER A 210 20.74 17.94 12.41
CA SER A 210 22.00 18.44 11.86
C SER A 210 21.83 19.74 11.06
N SER A 211 20.70 19.89 10.37
CA SER A 211 20.38 21.11 9.58
C SER A 211 20.03 22.32 10.45
N ARG A 212 19.80 22.16 11.77
CA ARG A 212 19.53 23.25 12.71
C ARG A 212 20.78 23.71 13.48
N GLU A 213 21.86 22.95 13.40
CA GLU A 213 23.12 23.20 14.11
C GLU A 213 24.19 23.86 13.22
N GLY A 214 23.96 23.92 11.90
CA GLY A 214 24.81 24.62 10.91
C GLY A 214 24.14 25.86 10.36
#